data_AF-A0A970TV76-F1
#
_entry.id   AF-A0A970TV76-F1
#
_cell.length_a   1.000
_cell.length_b   1.000
_cell.length_c   1.000
_cell.angle_alpha   90.00
_cell.angle_beta   90.00
_cell.angle_gamma   90.00
#
_symmetry.space_group_name_H-M   'P 1'
#
loop_
_entity.id
_entity.type
_entity.pdbx_description
1 polymer ?
#
loop_
_entity_poly.entity_id
_entity_poly.type
_entity_poly.pdbx_seq_one_letter_code
_entity_poly.pdbx_strand_id
1 'polypeptide(L)'
;GILELLNSGEAVVEGSDSIDGREVTRIAFTGDFGTAADGTTYGTWYYVDPGTKNPVAWRMTRNTHDGGKTVTLHFDLYEQLPADEANLKLLDLAAQYPEAVVSISLQSFKYSGGWPGWPLPELSGDPADKKAEEE
;
A
#
# COMPACT_ATOMS: atom_id res chain seq x y z
N GLY A 1 -1.52 -4.47 10.63
CA GLY A 1 -0.31 -4.01 11.34
C GLY A 1 0.87 -4.93 11.03
N ILE A 2 2.12 -4.50 11.29
CA ILE A 2 3.31 -5.29 10.90
C ILE A 2 3.34 -6.70 11.52
N LEU A 3 2.84 -6.87 12.74
CA LEU A 3 2.72 -8.17 13.40
C LEU A 3 1.74 -9.11 12.68
N GLU A 4 0.64 -8.58 12.13
CA GLU A 4 -0.32 -9.37 11.36
C GLU A 4 0.29 -9.85 10.04
N LEU A 5 1.09 -9.01 9.38
CA LEU A 5 1.82 -9.38 8.16
C LEU A 5 2.86 -10.47 8.44
N LEU A 6 3.57 -10.39 9.57
CA LEU A 6 4.50 -11.44 9.99
C LEU A 6 3.76 -12.75 10.32
N ASN A 7 2.64 -12.68 11.04
CA ASN A 7 1.87 -13.86 11.45
C ASN A 7 1.17 -14.55 10.26
N SER A 8 0.80 -13.79 9.23
CA SER A 8 0.21 -14.34 7.98
C SER A 8 1.26 -14.90 7.01
N GLY A 9 2.55 -14.59 7.21
CA GLY A 9 3.62 -14.96 6.28
C GLY A 9 3.74 -14.05 5.05
N GLU A 10 2.94 -12.98 4.99
CA GLU A 10 3.04 -11.95 3.95
C GLU A 10 4.28 -11.06 4.14
N ALA A 11 4.93 -11.14 5.29
CA ALA A 11 6.21 -10.50 5.56
C ALA A 11 7.16 -11.42 6.35
N VAL A 12 8.46 -11.20 6.19
CA VAL A 12 9.52 -11.94 6.87
C VAL A 12 10.54 -11.00 7.49
N VAL A 13 11.05 -11.36 8.66
CA VAL A 13 12.20 -10.66 9.25
C VAL A 13 13.44 -11.01 8.45
N GLU A 14 14.08 -10.01 7.88
CA GLU A 14 15.28 -10.18 7.06
C GLU A 14 16.55 -9.98 7.89
N GLY A 15 16.49 -9.16 8.95
CA GLY A 15 17.60 -8.94 9.86
C GLY A 15 17.50 -7.63 10.63
N SER A 16 18.65 -7.17 11.13
CA SER A 16 18.80 -5.83 11.73
C SER A 16 19.52 -4.88 10.76
N ASP A 17 19.23 -3.59 10.89
CA ASP A 17 19.84 -2.51 10.12
C ASP A 17 20.00 -1.28 11.03
N SER A 18 20.55 -0.18 10.51
CA SER A 18 20.56 1.11 11.19
C SER A 18 20.04 2.24 10.31
N ILE A 19 19.23 3.11 10.91
CA ILE A 19 18.73 4.34 10.29
C ILE A 19 19.05 5.49 11.25
N ASP A 20 19.82 6.46 10.79
CA ASP A 20 20.25 7.63 11.59
C ASP A 20 20.84 7.27 12.96
N GLY A 21 21.58 6.15 13.03
CA GLY A 21 22.21 5.65 14.26
C GLY A 21 21.27 4.89 15.20
N ARG A 22 19.98 4.77 14.87
CA ARG A 22 19.01 3.91 15.56
C ARG A 22 19.09 2.49 14.99
N GLU A 23 19.18 1.49 15.86
CA GLU A 23 19.03 0.09 15.46
C GLU A 23 17.57 -0.19 15.10
N VAL A 24 17.34 -0.87 13.98
CA VAL A 24 16.02 -1.24 13.49
C VAL A 24 15.98 -2.69 13.05
N THR A 25 14.83 -3.34 13.19
CA THR A 25 14.55 -4.61 12.53
C THR A 25 14.04 -4.34 11.12
N ARG A 26 14.69 -4.94 10.13
CA ARG A 26 14.26 -4.91 8.72
C ARG A 26 13.33 -6.09 8.43
N ILE A 27 12.16 -5.77 7.90
CA ILE A 27 11.11 -6.73 7.55
C ILE A 27 10.80 -6.58 6.06
N ALA A 28 10.94 -7.65 5.29
CA ALA A 28 10.67 -7.67 3.86
C ALA A 28 9.25 -8.22 3.59
N PHE A 29 8.51 -7.58 2.69
CA PHE A 29 7.25 -8.10 2.19
C PHE A 29 7.50 -9.23 1.19
N THR A 30 6.84 -10.38 1.36
CA THR A 30 7.16 -11.60 0.58
C THR A 30 6.54 -11.59 -0.81
N GLY A 31 5.42 -10.90 -1.00
CA GLY A 31 4.72 -10.83 -2.29
C GLY A 31 5.37 -9.92 -3.33
N ASP A 32 6.39 -9.15 -2.93
CA ASP A 32 7.02 -8.16 -3.80
C ASP A 32 8.51 -8.00 -3.43
N PHE A 33 9.29 -9.00 -3.82
CA PHE A 33 10.74 -9.04 -3.66
C PHE A 33 11.39 -9.78 -4.84
N GLY A 34 12.54 -9.30 -5.30
CA GLY A 34 13.34 -9.99 -6.30
C GLY A 34 14.61 -9.24 -6.67
N THR A 35 15.29 -9.74 -7.70
CA THR A 35 16.50 -9.12 -8.24
C THR A 35 16.29 -8.85 -9.72
N ALA A 36 16.47 -7.60 -10.12
CA ALA A 36 16.42 -7.19 -11.51
C ALA A 36 17.62 -7.79 -12.29
N ALA A 37 17.54 -7.78 -13.62
CA ALA A 37 18.56 -8.36 -14.48
C ALA A 37 19.95 -7.70 -14.34
N ASP A 38 20.00 -6.46 -13.85
CA ASP A 38 21.22 -5.70 -13.56
C ASP A 38 21.80 -5.99 -12.17
N GLY A 39 21.19 -6.92 -11.40
CA GLY A 39 21.59 -7.26 -10.05
C GLY A 39 20.96 -6.40 -8.96
N THR A 40 20.10 -5.44 -9.30
CA THR A 40 19.44 -4.58 -8.32
C THR A 40 18.35 -5.33 -7.57
N THR A 41 18.43 -5.39 -6.24
CA THR A 41 17.33 -5.92 -5.43
C THR A 41 16.18 -4.93 -5.40
N TYR A 42 14.99 -5.38 -5.80
CA TYR A 42 13.76 -4.62 -5.67
C TYR A 42 12.85 -5.29 -4.64
N GLY A 43 12.01 -4.48 -4.01
CA GLY A 43 11.05 -4.97 -3.05
C GLY A 43 10.58 -3.92 -2.06
N THR A 44 9.88 -4.38 -1.03
CA THR A 44 9.30 -3.51 -0.01
C THR A 44 9.81 -3.89 1.36
N TRP A 45 10.33 -2.90 2.09
CA TRP A 45 10.88 -3.09 3.42
C TRP A 45 10.24 -2.15 4.43
N TYR A 46 9.82 -2.73 5.55
CA TYR A 46 9.44 -2.01 6.75
C TYR A 46 10.59 -2.07 7.75
N TYR A 47 10.94 -0.92 8.29
CA TYR A 47 11.94 -0.78 9.35
C TYR A 47 11.20 -0.43 10.62
N VAL A 48 11.36 -1.26 11.64
CA VAL A 48 10.67 -1.09 12.92
C VAL A 48 11.65 -1.08 14.07
N ASP A 49 11.25 -0.44 15.16
CA ASP A 49 11.97 -0.51 16.42
C ASP A 49 12.02 -1.96 16.94
N PRO A 50 13.19 -2.50 17.32
CA PRO A 50 13.29 -3.91 17.71
C PRO A 50 12.48 -4.25 18.97
N GLY A 51 12.32 -3.32 19.90
CA GLY A 51 11.61 -3.55 21.16
C GLY A 51 10.10 -3.34 21.04
N THR A 52 9.71 -2.17 20.53
CA THR A 52 8.30 -1.74 20.47
C THR A 52 7.57 -2.19 19.21
N LYS A 53 8.31 -2.58 18.16
CA LYS A 53 7.79 -2.84 16.80
C LYS A 53 7.09 -1.64 16.17
N ASN A 54 7.30 -0.45 16.71
CA ASN A 54 6.80 0.79 16.11
C ASN A 54 7.51 1.04 14.77
N PRO A 55 6.79 1.51 13.74
CA PRO A 55 7.39 1.85 12.46
C PRO A 55 8.42 2.97 12.62
N VAL A 56 9.50 2.88 11.87
CA VAL A 56 10.57 3.89 11.80
C VAL A 56 10.69 4.42 10.38
N ALA A 57 10.71 3.52 9.40
CA ALA A 57 10.72 3.88 7.99
C ALA A 57 10.05 2.81 7.14
N TRP A 58 9.63 3.23 5.95
CA TRP A 58 9.18 2.35 4.90
C TRP A 58 9.96 2.67 3.63
N ARG A 59 10.60 1.67 3.04
CA ARG A 59 11.37 1.83 1.80
C ARG A 59 10.85 0.89 0.73
N MET A 60 10.84 1.39 -0.50
CA MET A 60 10.33 0.64 -1.64
C MET A 60 11.24 0.86 -2.84
N THR A 61 11.81 -0.22 -3.36
CA THR A 61 12.61 -0.19 -4.60
C THR A 61 11.81 -0.85 -5.71
N ARG A 62 11.63 -0.18 -6.85
CA ARG A 62 10.88 -0.68 -8.01
C ARG A 62 11.57 -0.31 -9.32
N ASN A 63 11.36 -1.13 -10.33
CA ASN A 63 11.70 -0.79 -11.70
C ASN A 63 10.64 0.13 -12.30
N THR A 64 11.11 1.18 -12.97
CA THR A 64 10.27 2.06 -13.78
C THR A 64 9.81 1.32 -15.05
N HIS A 65 8.57 1.57 -15.47
CA HIS A 65 7.94 0.89 -16.61
C HIS A 65 8.62 1.25 -17.94
N ASP A 66 9.31 2.38 -17.98
CA ASP A 66 9.89 3.07 -19.14
C ASP A 66 11.36 2.73 -19.42
N GLY A 67 11.86 1.59 -18.94
CA GLY A 67 13.07 0.97 -19.51
C GLY A 67 14.28 0.90 -18.59
N GLY A 68 14.11 0.37 -17.38
CA GLY A 68 15.23 -0.21 -16.62
C GLY A 68 15.92 0.73 -15.64
N LYS A 69 15.30 1.84 -15.25
CA LYS A 69 15.76 2.61 -14.08
C LYS A 69 15.09 2.07 -12.82
N THR A 70 15.88 1.87 -11.79
CA THR A 70 15.38 1.59 -10.46
C THR A 70 15.09 2.89 -9.73
N VAL A 71 13.90 2.99 -9.13
CA VAL A 71 13.53 4.08 -8.22
C VAL A 71 13.39 3.49 -6.82
N THR A 72 14.02 4.16 -5.85
CA THR A 72 13.83 3.86 -4.43
C THR A 72 13.09 5.02 -3.78
N LEU A 73 11.95 4.71 -3.15
CA LEU A 73 11.17 5.63 -2.34
C LEU A 73 11.51 5.40 -0.87
N HIS A 74 11.67 6.51 -0.15
CA HIS A 74 11.99 6.54 1.28
C HIS A 74 10.88 7.32 1.98
N PHE A 75 10.19 6.65 2.89
CA PHE A 75 9.16 7.25 3.74
C PHE A 75 9.61 7.10 5.18
N ASP A 76 10.29 8.12 5.69
CA ASP A 76 10.74 8.16 7.08
C ASP A 76 9.59 8.67 7.97
N LEU A 77 9.36 8.00 9.09
CA LEU A 77 8.30 8.40 10.01
C LEU A 77 8.77 9.61 10.82
N TYR A 78 8.21 10.78 10.49
CA TYR A 78 8.50 12.03 11.21
C TYR A 78 7.73 12.14 12.53
N GLU A 79 6.42 11.87 12.50
CA GLU A 79 5.53 11.98 13.65
C GLU A 79 4.55 10.80 13.67
N GLN A 80 4.26 10.29 14.87
CA GLN A 80 3.23 9.29 15.10
C GLN A 80 2.18 9.86 16.04
N LEU A 81 0.95 10.03 15.53
CA LEU A 81 -0.19 10.40 16.35
C LEU A 81 -0.76 9.16 17.06
N PRO A 82 -1.15 9.26 18.34
CA PRO A 82 -1.88 8.20 19.02
C PRO A 82 -3.17 7.86 18.27
N ALA A 83 -3.55 6.59 18.22
CA ALA A 83 -4.82 6.14 17.62
C ALA A 83 -6.00 6.38 18.59
N ASP A 84 -6.17 7.63 19.04
CA ASP A 84 -7.31 8.06 19.82
C ASP A 84 -8.46 8.55 18.91
N GLU A 85 -9.64 8.74 19.49
CA GLU A 85 -10.83 9.15 18.74
C GLU A 85 -10.64 10.51 18.04
N ALA A 86 -9.88 11.43 18.64
CA ALA A 86 -9.66 12.76 18.07
C ALA A 86 -8.80 12.68 16.81
N ASN A 87 -7.72 11.89 16.83
CA ASN A 87 -6.84 11.71 15.68
C ASN A 87 -7.47 10.82 14.61
N LEU A 88 -8.24 9.79 14.99
CA LEU A 88 -8.95 8.96 14.02
C LEU A 88 -10.01 9.74 13.23
N LYS A 89 -10.64 10.75 13.85
CA LYS A 89 -11.53 11.69 13.13
C LYS A 89 -10.81 12.47 12.01
N LEU A 90 -9.49 12.67 12.11
CA LEU A 90 -8.69 13.29 11.04
C LEU A 90 -8.49 12.40 9.81
N LEU A 91 -8.90 11.13 9.86
CA LEU A 91 -8.87 10.22 8.72
C LEU A 91 -10.27 9.93 8.16
N ASP A 92 -11.32 10.38 8.85
CA ASP A 92 -12.69 10.27 8.39
C ASP A 92 -13.06 11.50 7.56
N LEU A 93 -13.09 11.32 6.25
CA LEU A 93 -13.42 12.38 5.29
C LEU A 93 -14.85 12.90 5.49
N ALA A 94 -15.80 12.03 5.85
CA ALA A 94 -17.19 12.41 6.08
C ALA A 94 -17.35 13.16 7.41
N ALA A 95 -16.58 12.78 8.44
CA ALA A 95 -16.55 13.52 9.70
C ALA A 95 -15.91 14.91 9.55
N GLN A 96 -14.89 15.05 8.69
CA GLN A 96 -14.21 16.34 8.47
C GLN A 96 -14.98 17.29 7.57
N TYR A 97 -15.70 16.76 6.58
CA TYR A 97 -16.41 17.57 5.59
C TYR A 97 -17.85 17.02 5.43
N PRO A 98 -18.71 17.19 6.44
CA PRO A 98 -20.06 16.63 6.42
C PRO A 98 -20.92 17.21 5.28
N GLU A 99 -20.60 18.40 4.77
CA GLU A 99 -21.23 19.02 3.62
C GLU A 99 -20.60 18.66 2.27
N ALA A 100 -19.50 17.90 2.24
CA ALA A 100 -18.85 17.52 0.99
C ALA A 100 -19.71 16.54 0.19
N VAL A 101 -19.91 16.86 -1.09
CA VAL A 101 -20.57 15.96 -2.04
C VAL A 101 -19.54 14.98 -2.57
N VAL A 102 -19.58 13.73 -2.09
CA VAL A 102 -18.73 12.65 -2.60
C VAL A 102 -19.26 12.20 -3.97
N SER A 103 -18.52 12.49 -5.04
CA SER A 103 -18.84 12.00 -6.38
C SER A 103 -18.04 10.73 -6.67
N ILE A 104 -18.71 9.57 -6.63
CA ILE A 104 -18.15 8.31 -7.12
C ILE A 104 -18.57 8.15 -8.58
N SER A 105 -17.79 8.68 -9.50
CA SER A 105 -17.99 8.43 -10.93
C SER A 105 -17.23 7.17 -11.34
N LEU A 106 -17.98 6.08 -11.52
CA LEU A 106 -17.45 4.81 -12.05
C LEU A 106 -16.89 4.94 -13.48
N GLN A 107 -17.32 5.97 -14.24
CA GLN A 107 -16.83 6.20 -15.61
C GLN A 107 -15.42 6.81 -15.67
N SER A 108 -14.93 7.37 -14.56
CA SER A 108 -13.57 7.93 -14.47
C SER A 108 -12.50 6.89 -14.12
N PHE A 109 -12.90 5.69 -13.68
CA PHE A 109 -11.98 4.59 -13.40
C PHE A 109 -11.65 3.79 -14.67
N LYS A 110 -11.28 4.47 -15.76
CA LYS A 110 -10.62 3.81 -16.89
C LYS A 110 -9.15 3.60 -16.54
N TYR A 111 -8.87 2.56 -15.76
CA TYR A 111 -7.51 2.08 -15.58
C TYR A 111 -7.04 1.52 -16.94
N SER A 112 -6.15 2.23 -17.62
CA SER A 112 -5.59 1.82 -18.92
C SER A 112 -4.33 0.94 -18.80
N GLY A 113 -3.99 0.48 -17.60
CA GLY A 113 -2.83 -0.38 -17.34
C GLY A 113 -3.25 -1.80 -17.01
N GLY A 114 -3.23 -2.73 -17.95
CA GLY A 114 -3.37 -4.14 -17.62
C GLY A 114 -2.15 -4.62 -16.81
N TRP A 115 -2.34 -5.00 -15.55
CA TRP A 115 -1.38 -5.87 -14.87
C TRP A 115 -1.54 -7.30 -15.44
N PRO A 116 -0.49 -7.94 -15.95
CA PRO A 116 -0.61 -9.31 -16.43
C PRO A 116 -0.70 -10.25 -15.21
N GLY A 117 -1.88 -10.81 -14.96
CA GLY A 117 -2.01 -12.00 -14.11
C GLY A 117 -3.08 -11.97 -13.02
N TRP A 118 -3.84 -10.89 -12.83
CA TRP A 118 -4.95 -10.87 -11.86
C TRP A 118 -6.29 -10.95 -12.59
N PRO A 119 -7.07 -12.04 -12.46
CA PRO A 119 -8.43 -12.05 -12.96
C PRO A 119 -9.28 -11.10 -12.11
N LEU A 120 -9.82 -10.05 -12.75
CA LEU A 120 -10.86 -9.23 -12.12
C LEU A 120 -12.10 -10.12 -11.86
N PRO A 121 -12.74 -10.04 -10.68
CA PRO A 121 -14.02 -10.71 -10.49
C PRO A 121 -15.05 -10.10 -11.45
N GLU A 122 -15.74 -10.95 -12.21
CA GLU A 122 -16.84 -10.53 -13.08
C GLU A 122 -17.95 -9.91 -12.23
N LEU A 123 -18.00 -8.57 -12.20
CA LEU A 123 -19.17 -7.84 -11.73
C LEU A 123 -20.22 -7.87 -12.85
N SER A 124 -20.96 -8.96 -12.92
CA SER A 124 -22.16 -9.04 -13.75
C SER A 124 -23.28 -8.20 -13.13
N GLY A 125 -23.76 -7.21 -13.89
CA GLY A 125 -24.94 -6.41 -13.53
C GLY A 125 -24.89 -5.00 -14.08
N ASP A 126 -25.14 -4.84 -15.38
CA ASP A 126 -25.44 -3.53 -15.97
C ASP A 126 -26.89 -3.15 -15.59
N PRO A 127 -27.15 -2.01 -14.91
CA PRO A 127 -28.51 -1.62 -14.51
C PRO A 127 -29.37 -1.09 -15.68
N ALA A 128 -28.93 -1.21 -16.93
CA ALA A 128 -29.66 -0.76 -18.10
C ALA A 128 -30.84 -1.66 -18.53
N ASP A 129 -30.99 -2.87 -17.97
CA ASP A 129 -31.97 -3.87 -18.43
C ASP A 129 -33.36 -3.82 -17.74
N LYS A 130 -33.76 -2.66 -17.20
CA LYS A 130 -35.10 -2.50 -16.59
C LYS A 130 -35.83 -1.25 -17.06
N LYS A 131 -36.10 -1.12 -18.36
CA LYS A 131 -37.26 -0.36 -18.89
C LYS A 131 -37.59 -0.79 -20.33
N ALA A 132 -38.39 -1.84 -20.48
CA ALA A 132 -39.34 -2.03 -21.60
C ALA A 132 -40.11 -3.34 -21.38
N GLU A 133 -41.22 -3.29 -20.66
CA GLU A 133 -42.36 -4.21 -20.79
C GLU A 133 -43.50 -3.68 -19.92
N GLU A 134 -44.17 -2.64 -20.42
CA GLU A 134 -45.57 -2.33 -20.12
C GLU A 134 -46.18 -1.90 -21.45
N GLU A 135 -46.71 -2.86 -22.21
CA GLU A 135 -47.93 -2.74 -23.04
C GLU A 135 -48.64 -4.09 -23.08
#